data_AF-A0A377M6N5-F1
#
_entry.id   AF-A0A377M6N5-F1
#
_cell.length_a   1.000
_cell.length_b   1.000
_cell.length_c   1.000
_cell.angle_alpha   90.00
_cell.angle_beta   90.00
_cell.angle_gamma   90.00
#
_symmetry.space_group_name_H-M   'P 1'
#
loop_
_entity.id
_entity.type
_entity.pdbx_description
1 polymer ?
#
loop_
_entity_poly.entity_id
_entity_poly.type
_entity_poly.pdbx_seq_one_letter_code
_entity_poly.pdbx_strand_id
1 'polypeptide(L)'
;MATKKTKPPILPRNYQDPTGADALERRAMKDFARRMNKIGKAYKSALNKIPSSLAVNARYEYQLNPMLLSIILNDASYLVDQVLLEGGDYDLWFYEYIDLASEKGPGSRSTTSSQQSPVYAAGRESLASILASDQYQKRMALVHARVFEEMKGLTADVKRDMARVLTDGVGRGLNPLDIARNLTDQTGIEKRRANRIARTEVTTALRRAKWDEDQEANDLFGLKTLLVHISALSPTTRHTHAVRHAHLYTNEEVRDWYSKDGNSINCKCSQQSVLVDADGKPEYPDTITKLKQEYKSMQASGYAWAEK
;
A
#
# COMPACT_ATOMS: atom_id res chain seq x y z
N MET A 1 -26.48 -38.54 4.89
CA MET A 1 -25.29 -37.91 4.26
C MET A 1 -24.36 -37.47 5.37
N ALA A 2 -23.09 -37.89 5.37
CA ALA A 2 -22.15 -37.45 6.39
C ALA A 2 -21.95 -35.93 6.26
N THR A 3 -22.36 -35.16 7.26
CA THR A 3 -22.04 -33.73 7.36
C THR A 3 -20.54 -33.58 7.30
N LYS A 4 -20.02 -33.07 6.18
CA LYS A 4 -18.58 -32.85 5.98
C LYS A 4 -18.09 -31.96 7.12
N LYS A 5 -17.26 -32.50 8.02
CA LYS A 5 -16.71 -31.74 9.15
C LYS A 5 -16.00 -30.52 8.60
N THR A 6 -16.45 -29.35 9.04
CA THR A 6 -15.84 -28.06 8.76
C THR A 6 -14.42 -28.02 9.35
N LYS A 7 -13.56 -27.13 8.83
CA LYS A 7 -12.15 -26.99 9.24
C LYS A 7 -11.86 -25.59 9.79
N PRO A 8 -10.86 -25.44 10.69
CA PRO A 8 -10.48 -24.14 11.24
C PRO A 8 -9.97 -23.19 10.15
N PRO A 9 -10.11 -21.86 10.33
CA PRO A 9 -9.63 -20.87 9.37
C PRO A 9 -8.13 -21.02 9.07
N ILE A 10 -7.74 -20.79 7.81
CA ILE A 10 -6.33 -20.80 7.40
C ILE A 10 -5.65 -19.55 7.96
N LEU A 11 -4.60 -19.77 8.76
CA LEU A 11 -3.73 -18.71 9.24
C LEU A 11 -2.59 -18.43 8.23
N PRO A 12 -2.04 -17.21 8.21
CA PRO A 12 -0.86 -16.88 7.41
C PRO A 12 0.31 -17.83 7.71
N ARG A 13 1.03 -18.25 6.67
CA ARG A 13 2.22 -19.11 6.83
C ARG A 13 3.43 -18.36 7.39
N ASN A 14 3.52 -17.06 7.11
CA ASN A 14 4.57 -16.19 7.61
C ASN A 14 3.95 -15.09 8.47
N TYR A 15 4.17 -15.14 9.79
CA TYR A 15 3.64 -14.13 10.69
C TYR A 15 4.35 -12.78 10.58
N GLN A 16 5.56 -12.72 10.02
CA GLN A 16 6.25 -11.44 9.77
C GLN A 16 5.71 -10.72 8.51
N ASP A 17 4.96 -11.43 7.67
CA ASP A 17 4.16 -10.88 6.57
C ASP A 17 2.77 -11.55 6.53
N PRO A 18 1.86 -11.20 7.47
CA PRO A 18 0.52 -11.76 7.54
C PRO A 18 -0.32 -11.55 6.27
N THR A 19 0.05 -10.55 5.45
CA THR A 19 -0.64 -10.22 4.20
C THR A 19 -0.12 -11.06 3.03
N GLY A 20 1.12 -11.56 3.13
CA GLY A 20 1.85 -12.18 2.03
C GLY A 20 2.13 -11.21 0.87
N ALA A 21 1.96 -9.90 1.05
CA ALA A 21 2.07 -8.90 -0.01
C ALA A 21 3.50 -8.36 -0.18
N ASP A 22 4.45 -8.71 0.69
CA ASP A 22 5.78 -8.10 0.73
C ASP A 22 6.55 -8.24 -0.60
N ALA A 23 6.43 -9.38 -1.30
CA ALA A 23 7.05 -9.56 -2.61
C ALA A 23 6.44 -8.63 -3.67
N LEU A 24 5.12 -8.42 -3.64
CA LEU A 24 4.40 -7.53 -4.56
C LEU A 24 4.73 -6.07 -4.26
N GLU A 25 4.74 -5.68 -2.98
CA GLU A 25 5.18 -4.37 -2.51
C GLU A 25 6.60 -4.05 -2.98
N ARG A 26 7.55 -5.00 -2.84
CA ARG A 26 8.93 -4.82 -3.31
C ARG A 26 9.02 -4.64 -4.83
N ARG A 27 8.20 -5.34 -5.62
CA ARG A 27 8.12 -5.14 -7.07
C ARG A 27 7.63 -3.73 -7.40
N ALA A 28 6.54 -3.28 -6.78
CA ALA A 28 6.02 -1.93 -6.93
C ALA A 28 7.06 -0.86 -6.56
N MET A 29 7.72 -1.02 -5.41
CA MET A 29 8.78 -0.11 -4.96
C MET A 29 9.97 -0.06 -5.93
N LYS A 30 10.35 -1.19 -6.54
CA LYS A 30 11.39 -1.23 -7.56
C LYS A 30 10.96 -0.43 -8.79
N ASP A 31 9.70 -0.51 -9.19
CA ASP A 31 9.19 0.26 -10.32
C ASP A 31 9.13 1.76 -10.04
N PHE A 32 8.62 2.15 -8.86
CA PHE A 32 8.73 3.52 -8.36
C PHE A 32 10.17 4.03 -8.38
N ALA A 33 11.14 3.21 -7.94
CA ALA A 33 12.55 3.61 -7.96
C ALA A 33 13.06 3.85 -9.39
N ARG A 34 12.67 3.04 -10.38
CA ARG A 34 13.00 3.25 -11.80
C ARG A 34 12.41 4.56 -12.31
N ARG A 35 11.13 4.81 -12.04
CA ARG A 35 10.40 6.02 -12.42
C ARG A 35 11.02 7.28 -11.80
N MET A 36 11.32 7.25 -10.50
CA MET A 36 11.99 8.36 -9.82
C MET A 36 13.41 8.61 -10.34
N ASN A 37 14.17 7.55 -10.67
CA ASN A 37 15.48 7.71 -11.31
C ASN A 37 15.37 8.41 -12.68
N LYS A 38 14.33 8.11 -13.48
CA LYS A 38 14.07 8.77 -14.76
C LYS A 38 13.78 10.27 -14.56
N ILE A 39 12.97 10.60 -13.56
CA ILE A 39 12.67 11.99 -13.18
C ILE A 39 13.92 12.74 -12.73
N GLY A 40 14.71 12.17 -11.81
CA GLY A 40 15.96 12.79 -11.35
C GLY A 40 16.96 13.04 -12.49
N LYS A 41 17.02 12.14 -13.49
CA LYS A 41 17.81 12.36 -14.70
C LYS A 41 17.26 13.51 -15.55
N ALA A 42 15.94 13.62 -15.70
CA ALA A 42 15.31 14.69 -16.46
C ALA A 42 15.61 16.07 -15.86
N TYR A 43 15.51 16.22 -14.53
CA TYR A 43 15.86 17.49 -13.86
C TYR A 43 17.34 17.84 -13.96
N LYS A 44 18.25 16.86 -13.94
CA LYS A 44 19.67 17.10 -14.21
C LYS A 44 19.92 17.51 -15.67
N SER A 45 19.18 16.92 -16.61
CA SER A 45 19.24 17.36 -18.01
C SER A 45 18.67 18.76 -18.19
N ALA A 46 17.62 19.12 -17.45
CA ALA A 46 17.06 20.47 -17.40
C ALA A 46 18.10 21.48 -16.89
N LEU A 47 18.82 21.16 -15.81
CA LEU A 47 19.94 22.00 -15.33
C LEU A 47 20.99 22.24 -16.41
N ASN A 48 21.40 21.20 -17.15
CA ASN A 48 22.42 21.32 -18.20
C ASN A 48 22.01 22.23 -19.37
N LYS A 49 20.70 22.51 -19.54
CA LYS A 49 20.20 23.44 -20.57
C LYS A 49 20.29 24.90 -20.14
N ILE A 50 20.58 25.18 -18.86
CA ILE A 50 20.71 26.55 -18.34
C ILE A 50 22.17 27.00 -18.52
N PRO A 51 22.45 28.01 -19.36
CA PRO A 51 23.82 28.47 -19.55
C PRO A 51 24.39 29.04 -18.24
N SER A 52 25.62 28.66 -17.91
CA SER A 52 26.31 29.11 -16.70
C SER A 52 27.78 29.38 -16.96
N SER A 53 28.32 30.41 -16.33
CA SER A 53 29.75 30.73 -16.31
C SER A 53 30.25 30.90 -14.89
N LEU A 54 31.53 30.62 -14.66
CA LEU A 54 32.15 30.87 -13.37
C LEU A 54 32.29 32.39 -13.17
N ALA A 55 31.72 32.91 -12.08
CA ALA A 55 31.87 34.29 -11.66
C ALA A 55 32.91 34.43 -10.54
N VAL A 56 33.23 35.67 -10.18
CA VAL A 56 34.19 35.99 -9.11
C VAL A 56 33.68 35.44 -7.77
N ASN A 57 34.59 34.94 -6.92
CA ASN A 57 34.30 34.31 -5.61
C ASN A 57 33.59 32.95 -5.66
N ALA A 58 33.88 32.12 -6.67
CA ALA A 58 33.39 30.73 -6.80
C ALA A 58 31.85 30.58 -6.87
N ARG A 59 31.13 31.66 -7.20
CA ARG A 59 29.72 31.61 -7.56
C ARG A 59 29.57 31.40 -9.05
N TYR A 60 28.53 30.69 -9.46
CA TYR A 60 28.18 30.57 -10.87
C TYR A 60 27.16 31.66 -11.23
N GLU A 61 27.43 32.36 -12.31
CA GLU A 61 26.46 33.25 -12.94
C GLU A 61 25.67 32.42 -13.95
N TYR A 62 24.37 32.32 -13.71
CA TYR A 62 23.44 31.67 -14.63
C TYR A 62 22.79 32.74 -15.51
N GLN A 63 22.82 32.53 -16.83
CA GLN A 63 22.13 33.42 -17.77
C GLN A 63 20.63 33.13 -17.71
N LEU A 64 19.98 33.74 -16.72
CA LEU A 64 18.57 33.55 -16.44
C LEU A 64 17.71 34.29 -17.47
N ASN A 65 17.25 33.56 -18.47
CA ASN A 65 16.14 33.99 -19.32
C ASN A 65 14.82 33.41 -18.73
N PRO A 66 13.89 34.25 -18.22
CA PRO A 66 12.65 33.77 -17.62
C PRO A 66 11.81 32.87 -18.53
N MET A 67 11.81 33.14 -19.84
CA MET A 67 11.09 32.31 -20.82
C MET A 67 11.74 30.94 -20.96
N LEU A 68 13.07 30.89 -21.07
CA LEU A 68 13.81 29.62 -21.16
C LEU A 68 13.62 28.78 -19.89
N LEU A 69 13.68 29.40 -18.71
CA LEU A 69 13.47 28.71 -17.44
C LEU A 69 12.06 28.11 -17.35
N SER A 70 11.04 28.87 -17.76
CA SER A 70 9.65 28.40 -17.80
C SER A 70 9.49 27.18 -18.72
N ILE A 71 10.06 27.23 -19.94
CA ILE A 71 10.05 26.10 -20.89
C ILE A 71 10.71 24.86 -20.26
N ILE A 72 11.90 25.02 -19.68
CA ILE A 72 12.65 23.92 -19.06
C ILE A 72 11.86 23.27 -17.92
N LEU A 73 11.23 24.07 -17.06
CA LEU A 73 10.44 23.57 -15.92
C LEU A 73 9.13 22.91 -16.39
N ASN A 74 8.51 23.42 -17.45
CA ASN A 74 7.31 22.82 -18.03
C ASN A 74 7.63 21.47 -18.70
N ASP A 75 8.72 21.38 -19.46
CA ASP A 75 9.19 20.12 -20.05
C ASP A 75 9.46 19.07 -18.97
N ALA A 76 10.16 19.46 -17.89
CA ALA A 76 10.46 18.57 -16.78
C ALA A 76 9.17 18.13 -16.06
N SER A 77 8.24 19.07 -15.83
CA SER A 77 6.95 18.79 -15.20
C SER A 77 6.09 17.83 -16.03
N TYR A 78 6.01 18.06 -17.34
CA TYR A 78 5.30 17.17 -18.26
C TYR A 78 5.88 15.76 -18.26
N LEU A 79 7.21 15.63 -18.21
CA LEU A 79 7.86 14.33 -18.06
C LEU A 79 7.51 13.64 -16.73
N VAL A 80 7.35 14.38 -15.63
CA VAL A 80 6.88 13.79 -14.36
C VAL A 80 5.48 13.20 -14.53
N ASP A 81 4.56 13.90 -15.20
CA ASP A 81 3.21 13.36 -15.48
C ASP A 81 3.28 12.09 -16.30
N GLN A 82 4.00 12.11 -17.43
CA GLN A 82 4.14 10.95 -18.30
C GLN A 82 4.75 9.73 -17.58
N VAL A 83 5.56 9.96 -16.55
CA VAL A 83 6.25 8.90 -15.80
C VAL A 83 5.44 8.42 -14.61
N LEU A 84 4.73 9.27 -13.89
CA LEU A 84 4.01 8.84 -12.68
C LEU A 84 2.54 8.51 -12.94
N LEU A 85 1.94 9.14 -13.96
CA LEU A 85 0.56 8.95 -14.39
C LEU A 85 0.48 8.22 -15.74
N GLU A 86 1.50 7.42 -16.08
CA GLU A 86 1.49 6.58 -17.28
C GLU A 86 0.23 5.70 -17.32
N GLY A 87 -0.53 5.78 -18.42
CA GLY A 87 -1.81 5.11 -18.62
C GLY A 87 -3.04 5.89 -18.15
N GLY A 88 -2.85 6.98 -17.40
CA GLY A 88 -3.93 7.86 -16.95
C GLY A 88 -4.89 7.20 -15.95
N ASP A 89 -6.09 7.77 -15.80
CA ASP A 89 -7.08 7.36 -14.79
C ASP A 89 -7.57 5.93 -14.97
N TYR A 90 -7.60 5.42 -16.20
CA TYR A 90 -8.18 4.12 -16.56
C TYR A 90 -7.18 2.97 -16.57
N ASP A 91 -5.91 3.23 -16.86
CA ASP A 91 -4.89 2.19 -17.05
C ASP A 91 -3.57 2.57 -16.36
N LEU A 92 -3.66 3.23 -15.21
CA LEU A 92 -2.49 3.64 -14.46
C LEU A 92 -1.56 2.45 -14.24
N TRP A 93 -0.28 2.57 -14.59
CA TRP A 93 0.72 1.49 -14.45
C TRP A 93 0.74 0.82 -13.06
N PHE A 94 0.38 1.55 -12.01
CA PHE A 94 0.37 1.05 -10.64
C PHE A 94 -0.82 0.13 -10.34
N TYR A 95 -1.86 0.14 -11.17
CA TYR A 95 -3.03 -0.73 -11.04
C TYR A 95 -2.68 -2.21 -11.15
N GLU A 96 -1.65 -2.61 -11.91
CA GLU A 96 -1.18 -4.02 -11.95
C GLU A 96 -0.95 -4.57 -10.53
N TYR A 97 -0.34 -3.76 -9.65
CA TYR A 97 -0.05 -4.17 -8.27
C TYR A 97 -1.29 -4.14 -7.39
N ILE A 98 -2.19 -3.19 -7.64
CA ILE A 98 -3.45 -3.06 -6.90
C ILE A 98 -4.39 -4.22 -7.24
N ASP A 99 -4.48 -4.60 -8.51
CA ASP A 99 -5.32 -5.69 -9.00
C ASP A 99 -4.81 -7.03 -8.46
N LEU A 100 -3.51 -7.31 -8.59
CA LEU A 100 -2.91 -8.53 -8.02
C LEU A 100 -3.11 -8.63 -6.50
N ALA A 101 -3.06 -7.51 -5.79
CA ALA A 101 -3.32 -7.49 -4.34
C ALA A 101 -4.80 -7.70 -4.02
N SER A 102 -5.68 -7.07 -4.80
CA SER A 102 -7.14 -7.14 -4.66
C SER A 102 -7.67 -8.51 -5.03
N GLU A 103 -7.05 -9.25 -5.95
CA GLU A 103 -7.40 -10.64 -6.26
C GLU A 103 -6.96 -11.62 -5.16
N LYS A 104 -5.77 -11.36 -4.59
CA LYS A 104 -5.21 -12.20 -3.51
C LYS A 104 -6.09 -12.20 -2.26
N GLY A 105 -6.73 -11.07 -1.95
CA GLY A 105 -7.63 -10.94 -0.82
C GLY A 105 -8.80 -11.95 -0.86
N PRO A 106 -9.75 -11.81 -1.78
CA PRO A 106 -10.87 -12.72 -2.02
C PRO A 106 -10.42 -14.16 -2.27
N GLY A 107 -9.29 -14.41 -2.93
CA GLY A 107 -8.75 -15.76 -3.08
C GLY A 107 -8.44 -16.44 -1.73
N SER A 108 -7.72 -15.74 -0.85
CA SER A 108 -7.42 -16.23 0.49
C SER A 108 -8.68 -16.36 1.37
N ARG A 109 -9.59 -15.40 1.26
CA ARG A 109 -10.88 -15.40 1.98
C ARG A 109 -11.76 -16.55 1.50
N SER A 110 -11.97 -16.70 0.20
CA SER A 110 -12.82 -17.74 -0.38
C SER A 110 -12.34 -19.14 -0.01
N THR A 111 -11.02 -19.38 -0.09
CA THR A 111 -10.43 -20.66 0.36
C THR A 111 -10.71 -20.94 1.84
N THR A 112 -10.59 -19.93 2.70
CA THR A 112 -10.88 -20.05 4.14
C THR A 112 -12.39 -20.20 4.41
N SER A 113 -13.21 -19.51 3.63
CA SER A 113 -14.67 -19.55 3.56
C SER A 113 -15.19 -20.96 3.37
N SER A 114 -14.77 -21.55 2.26
CA SER A 114 -15.26 -22.84 1.76
C SER A 114 -14.89 -24.03 2.65
N GLN A 115 -13.82 -23.93 3.45
CA GLN A 115 -13.47 -24.98 4.41
C GLN A 115 -14.23 -24.83 5.75
N GLN A 116 -14.63 -23.61 6.12
CA GLN A 116 -15.35 -23.31 7.36
C GLN A 116 -16.86 -23.47 7.21
N SER A 117 -17.42 -23.24 6.02
CA SER A 117 -18.86 -23.28 5.78
C SER A 117 -19.21 -24.07 4.51
N PRO A 118 -19.96 -25.18 4.62
CA PRO A 118 -20.47 -25.90 3.46
C PRO A 118 -21.43 -25.06 2.64
N VAL A 119 -22.19 -24.15 3.28
CA VAL A 119 -23.13 -23.23 2.60
C VAL A 119 -22.37 -22.25 1.72
N TYR A 120 -21.28 -21.67 2.23
CA TYR A 120 -20.41 -20.80 1.43
C TYR A 120 -19.78 -21.58 0.26
N ALA A 121 -19.26 -22.79 0.53
CA ALA A 121 -18.63 -23.63 -0.49
C ALA A 121 -19.60 -24.01 -1.62
N ALA A 122 -20.88 -24.16 -1.32
CA ALA A 122 -21.92 -24.45 -2.31
C ALA A 122 -22.38 -23.19 -3.07
N GLY A 123 -22.44 -22.04 -2.38
CA GLY A 123 -22.97 -20.79 -2.94
C GLY A 123 -21.97 -19.93 -3.72
N ARG A 124 -20.66 -20.04 -3.46
CA ARG A 124 -19.59 -19.39 -4.24
C ARG A 124 -18.89 -20.41 -5.13
N GLU A 125 -19.25 -20.44 -6.41
CA GLU A 125 -18.75 -21.43 -7.38
C GLU A 125 -17.23 -21.36 -7.61
N SER A 126 -16.67 -20.15 -7.76
CA SER A 126 -15.24 -19.98 -8.01
C SER A 126 -14.74 -18.59 -7.65
N LEU A 127 -13.41 -18.42 -7.52
CA LEU A 127 -12.82 -17.08 -7.41
C LEU A 127 -13.12 -16.24 -8.66
N ALA A 128 -13.13 -16.84 -9.84
CA ALA A 128 -13.41 -16.15 -11.09
C ALA A 128 -14.82 -15.51 -11.09
N SER A 129 -15.83 -16.18 -10.53
CA SER A 129 -17.18 -15.60 -10.43
C SER A 129 -17.26 -14.44 -9.44
N ILE A 130 -16.46 -14.45 -8.37
CA ILE A 130 -16.33 -13.31 -7.45
C ILE A 130 -15.74 -12.10 -8.19
N LEU A 131 -14.62 -12.32 -8.87
CA LEU A 131 -13.90 -11.26 -9.58
C LEU A 131 -14.71 -10.71 -10.75
N ALA A 132 -15.51 -11.54 -11.43
CA ALA A 132 -16.39 -11.10 -12.51
C ALA A 132 -17.68 -10.42 -12.02
N SER A 133 -17.97 -10.42 -10.72
CA SER A 133 -19.22 -9.86 -10.20
C SER A 133 -19.27 -8.33 -10.29
N ASP A 134 -20.45 -7.79 -10.61
CA ASP A 134 -20.69 -6.34 -10.66
C ASP A 134 -20.31 -5.63 -9.35
N GLN A 135 -20.53 -6.28 -8.21
CA GLN A 135 -20.21 -5.71 -6.90
C GLN A 135 -18.69 -5.58 -6.71
N TYR A 136 -17.92 -6.61 -7.07
CA TYR A 136 -16.47 -6.55 -7.05
C TYR A 136 -15.95 -5.46 -8.00
N GLN A 137 -16.44 -5.42 -9.23
CA GLN A 137 -16.02 -4.42 -10.23
C GLN A 137 -16.29 -2.98 -9.78
N LYS A 138 -17.46 -2.71 -9.18
CA LYS A 138 -17.78 -1.39 -8.62
C LYS A 138 -16.85 -1.00 -7.47
N ARG A 139 -16.53 -1.93 -6.57
CA ARG A 139 -15.59 -1.69 -5.46
C ARG A 139 -14.18 -1.45 -5.98
N MET A 140 -13.78 -2.17 -7.02
CA MET A 140 -12.47 -1.98 -7.66
C MET A 140 -12.33 -0.60 -8.29
N ALA A 141 -13.37 -0.11 -8.98
CA ALA A 141 -13.37 1.25 -9.53
C ALA A 141 -13.14 2.32 -8.43
N LEU A 142 -13.67 2.14 -7.23
CA LEU A 142 -13.44 3.05 -6.10
C LEU A 142 -12.00 2.96 -5.55
N VAL A 143 -11.42 1.76 -5.54
CA VAL A 143 -10.02 1.55 -5.14
C VAL A 143 -9.08 2.21 -6.17
N HIS A 144 -9.33 2.00 -7.46
CA HIS A 144 -8.59 2.64 -8.56
C HIS A 144 -8.66 4.16 -8.47
N ALA A 145 -9.86 4.73 -8.35
CA ALA A 145 -10.05 6.17 -8.21
C ALA A 145 -9.24 6.74 -7.03
N ARG A 146 -9.27 6.09 -5.85
CA ARG A 146 -8.47 6.50 -4.70
C ARG A 146 -6.97 6.46 -4.98
N VAL A 147 -6.49 5.37 -5.58
CA VAL A 147 -5.06 5.20 -5.89
C VAL A 147 -4.60 6.23 -6.91
N PHE A 148 -5.45 6.57 -7.89
CA PHE A 148 -5.15 7.60 -8.86
C PHE A 148 -5.01 8.98 -8.23
N GLU A 149 -5.91 9.35 -7.30
CA GLU A 149 -5.78 10.59 -6.53
C GLU A 149 -4.48 10.65 -5.71
N GLU A 150 -4.10 9.54 -5.06
CA GLU A 150 -2.82 9.45 -4.32
C GLU A 150 -1.62 9.66 -5.26
N MET A 151 -1.69 9.12 -6.47
CA MET A 151 -0.64 9.23 -7.47
C MET A 151 -0.57 10.64 -8.09
N LYS A 152 -1.69 11.33 -8.25
CA LYS A 152 -1.71 12.77 -8.58
C LYS A 152 -1.07 13.61 -7.47
N GLY A 153 -1.36 13.30 -6.21
CA GLY A 153 -0.73 13.94 -5.06
C GLY A 153 0.80 13.79 -5.06
N LEU A 154 1.29 12.55 -5.23
CA LEU A 154 2.72 12.26 -5.37
C LEU A 154 3.34 13.05 -6.54
N THR A 155 2.64 13.08 -7.68
CA THR A 155 3.10 13.74 -8.91
C THR A 155 3.26 15.24 -8.71
N ALA A 156 2.29 15.88 -8.06
CA ALA A 156 2.33 17.30 -7.71
C ALA A 156 3.47 17.60 -6.72
N ASP A 157 3.64 16.79 -5.69
CA ASP A 157 4.73 16.93 -4.70
C ASP A 157 6.11 16.86 -5.40
N VAL A 158 6.33 15.84 -6.24
CA VAL A 158 7.58 15.64 -6.97
C VAL A 158 7.90 16.84 -7.87
N LYS A 159 6.93 17.33 -8.64
CA LYS A 159 7.11 18.51 -9.49
C LYS A 159 7.52 19.72 -8.67
N ARG A 160 6.78 20.02 -7.60
CA ARG A 160 7.05 21.16 -6.72
C ARG A 160 8.45 21.10 -6.13
N ASP A 161 8.81 19.96 -5.55
CA ASP A 161 10.03 19.85 -4.77
C ASP A 161 11.28 19.79 -5.67
N MET A 162 11.19 19.09 -6.81
CA MET A 162 12.27 19.05 -7.79
C MET A 162 12.48 20.41 -8.48
N ALA A 163 11.40 21.11 -8.85
CA ALA A 163 11.49 22.46 -9.42
C ALA A 163 12.12 23.43 -8.43
N ARG A 164 11.70 23.41 -7.16
CA ARG A 164 12.26 24.27 -6.10
C ARG A 164 13.77 24.05 -5.94
N VAL A 165 14.23 22.80 -5.84
CA VAL A 165 15.66 22.50 -5.70
C VAL A 165 16.46 23.06 -6.88
N LEU A 166 15.95 22.92 -8.11
CA LEU A 166 16.59 23.46 -9.30
C LEU A 166 16.63 25.00 -9.26
N THR A 167 15.50 25.66 -9.05
CA THR A 167 15.42 27.13 -9.09
C THR A 167 16.19 27.79 -7.96
N ASP A 168 16.15 27.21 -6.76
CA ASP A 168 16.88 27.74 -5.60
C ASP A 168 18.40 27.61 -5.80
N GLY A 169 18.86 26.49 -6.36
CA GLY A 169 20.27 26.27 -6.66
C GLY A 169 20.80 27.26 -7.69
N VAL A 170 20.04 27.46 -8.77
CA VAL A 170 20.37 28.40 -9.84
C VAL A 170 20.33 29.84 -9.33
N GLY A 171 19.26 30.23 -8.63
CA GLY A 171 19.10 31.59 -8.10
C GLY A 171 20.17 31.98 -7.07
N ARG A 172 20.71 31.00 -6.33
CA ARG A 172 21.83 31.22 -5.40
C ARG A 172 23.21 31.21 -6.06
N GLY A 173 23.28 30.87 -7.36
CA GLY A 173 24.56 30.74 -8.08
C GLY A 173 25.43 29.60 -7.56
N LEU A 174 24.83 28.50 -7.11
CA LEU A 174 25.57 27.32 -6.66
C LEU A 174 26.34 26.66 -7.81
N ASN A 175 27.34 25.85 -7.49
CA ASN A 175 28.01 25.03 -8.51
C ASN A 175 26.99 24.05 -9.16
N PRO A 176 26.95 23.92 -10.50
CA PRO A 176 26.05 22.97 -11.18
C PRO A 176 26.16 21.54 -10.64
N LEU A 177 27.35 21.10 -10.22
CA LEU A 177 27.56 19.79 -9.62
C LEU A 177 26.87 19.67 -8.25
N ASP A 178 26.83 20.74 -7.46
CA ASP A 178 26.13 20.76 -6.18
C ASP A 178 24.61 20.79 -6.37
N ILE A 179 24.11 21.52 -7.37
CA ILE A 179 22.68 21.45 -7.73
C ILE A 179 22.32 20.04 -8.19
N ALA A 180 23.14 19.40 -9.03
CA ALA A 180 22.92 18.04 -9.49
C ALA A 180 22.94 17.00 -8.34
N ARG A 181 23.78 17.21 -7.32
CA ARG A 181 23.78 16.43 -6.07
C ARG A 181 22.47 16.65 -5.30
N ASN A 182 22.07 17.90 -5.06
CA ASN A 182 20.82 18.22 -4.37
C ASN A 182 19.59 17.62 -5.07
N LEU A 183 19.53 17.64 -6.41
CA LEU A 183 18.48 16.99 -7.19
C LEU A 183 18.48 15.46 -7.01
N THR A 184 19.65 14.86 -6.87
CA THR A 184 19.80 13.42 -6.61
C THR A 184 19.30 13.06 -5.20
N ASP A 185 19.61 13.89 -4.21
CA ASP A 185 19.15 13.72 -2.84
C ASP A 185 17.63 13.89 -2.72
N GLN A 186 17.08 14.91 -3.40
CA GLN A 186 15.63 15.11 -3.48
C GLN A 186 14.93 13.93 -4.15
N THR A 187 15.50 13.41 -5.24
CA THR A 187 15.00 12.18 -5.88
C THR A 187 14.98 11.01 -4.88
N GLY A 188 15.95 10.94 -3.97
CA GLY A 188 15.99 9.97 -2.88
C GLY A 188 14.85 10.14 -1.86
N ILE A 189 14.47 11.38 -1.55
CA ILE A 189 13.31 11.71 -0.71
C ILE A 189 12.02 11.25 -1.39
N GLU A 190 11.83 11.58 -2.67
CA GLU A 190 10.60 11.21 -3.39
C GLU A 190 10.45 9.70 -3.57
N LYS A 191 11.56 8.96 -3.74
CA LYS A 191 11.53 7.48 -3.67
C LYS A 191 10.99 6.97 -2.35
N ARG A 192 11.36 7.58 -1.21
CA ARG A 192 10.85 7.16 0.11
C ARG A 192 9.36 7.42 0.23
N ARG A 193 8.87 8.57 -0.28
CA ARG A 193 7.45 8.91 -0.34
C ARG A 193 6.67 7.91 -1.20
N ALA A 194 7.15 7.64 -2.40
CA ALA A 194 6.58 6.63 -3.30
C ALA A 194 6.56 5.22 -2.69
N ASN A 195 7.63 4.83 -2.01
CA ASN A 195 7.68 3.53 -1.33
C ASN A 195 6.69 3.43 -0.17
N ARG A 196 6.28 4.54 0.45
CA ARG A 196 5.21 4.55 1.45
C ARG A 196 3.84 4.33 0.80
N ILE A 197 3.61 4.90 -0.38
CA ILE A 197 2.39 4.66 -1.17
C ILE A 197 2.30 3.17 -1.53
N ALA A 198 3.36 2.58 -2.08
CA ALA A 198 3.39 1.15 -2.41
C ALA A 198 2.99 0.26 -1.22
N ARG A 199 3.60 0.48 -0.04
CA ARG A 199 3.31 -0.30 1.18
C ARG A 199 1.96 0.00 1.82
N THR A 200 1.29 1.07 1.43
CA THR A 200 0.00 1.45 2.01
C THR A 200 -1.13 1.01 1.10
N GLU A 201 -1.03 1.32 -0.18
CA GLU A 201 -2.10 1.10 -1.16
C GLU A 201 -2.24 -0.37 -1.54
N VAL A 202 -1.13 -1.08 -1.78
CA VAL A 202 -1.15 -2.53 -2.10
C VAL A 202 -1.81 -3.31 -0.96
N THR A 203 -1.37 -3.09 0.28
CA THR A 203 -1.93 -3.80 1.44
C THR A 203 -3.36 -3.37 1.75
N THR A 204 -3.72 -2.11 1.53
CA THR A 204 -5.08 -1.61 1.74
C THR A 204 -6.05 -2.19 0.72
N ALA A 205 -5.65 -2.29 -0.55
CA ALA A 205 -6.45 -2.92 -1.60
C ALA A 205 -6.78 -4.38 -1.26
N LEU A 206 -5.75 -5.17 -0.87
CA LEU A 206 -5.93 -6.55 -0.40
C LEU A 206 -6.90 -6.63 0.77
N ARG A 207 -6.71 -5.81 1.80
CA ARG A 207 -7.54 -5.83 3.01
C ARG A 207 -9.00 -5.49 2.72
N ARG A 208 -9.24 -4.42 1.96
CA ARG A 208 -10.59 -3.99 1.57
C ARG A 208 -11.32 -5.11 0.82
N ALA A 209 -10.67 -5.69 -0.19
CA ALA A 209 -11.24 -6.79 -0.95
C ALA A 209 -11.59 -8.01 -0.05
N LYS A 210 -10.78 -8.31 0.98
CA LYS A 210 -11.11 -9.36 1.97
C LYS A 210 -12.36 -9.03 2.78
N TRP A 211 -12.47 -7.81 3.30
CA TRP A 211 -13.60 -7.40 4.14
C TRP A 211 -14.89 -7.26 3.35
N ASP A 212 -14.78 -6.82 2.10
CA ASP A 212 -15.91 -6.71 1.19
C ASP A 212 -16.48 -8.08 0.83
N GLU A 213 -15.61 -9.05 0.50
CA GLU A 213 -16.05 -10.44 0.31
C GLU A 213 -16.60 -11.06 1.60
N ASP A 214 -16.02 -10.73 2.76
CA ASP A 214 -16.51 -11.23 4.03
C ASP A 214 -17.92 -10.73 4.34
N GLN A 215 -18.17 -9.44 4.15
CA GLN A 215 -19.48 -8.83 4.34
C GLN A 215 -20.50 -9.40 3.36
N GLU A 216 -20.16 -9.46 2.07
CA GLU A 216 -21.07 -9.98 1.05
C GLU A 216 -21.42 -11.46 1.29
N ALA A 217 -20.46 -12.27 1.73
CA ALA A 217 -20.71 -13.66 2.11
C ALA A 217 -21.67 -13.78 3.30
N ASN A 218 -21.57 -12.88 4.27
CA ASN A 218 -22.51 -12.85 5.40
C ASN A 218 -23.92 -12.48 4.94
N ASP A 219 -24.03 -11.47 4.08
CA ASP A 219 -25.31 -10.98 3.56
C ASP A 219 -26.01 -12.03 2.68
N LEU A 220 -25.26 -12.73 1.82
CA LEU A 220 -25.82 -13.71 0.88
C LEU A 220 -26.15 -15.06 1.53
N PHE A 221 -25.34 -15.52 2.48
CA PHE A 221 -25.42 -16.88 3.00
C PHE A 221 -25.80 -16.96 4.47
N GLY A 222 -26.08 -15.83 5.12
CA GLY A 222 -26.42 -15.75 6.53
C GLY A 222 -25.29 -16.22 7.46
N LEU A 223 -24.03 -16.11 7.01
CA LEU A 223 -22.88 -16.48 7.82
C LEU A 223 -22.68 -15.46 8.94
N LYS A 224 -22.30 -15.94 10.13
CA LYS A 224 -21.82 -15.10 11.22
C LYS A 224 -20.31 -15.20 11.28
N THR A 225 -19.62 -14.18 10.79
CA THR A 225 -18.16 -14.09 10.88
C THR A 225 -17.72 -12.91 11.73
N LEU A 226 -16.61 -13.11 12.44
CA LEU A 226 -15.78 -12.03 12.95
C LEU A 226 -14.39 -12.11 12.29
N LEU A 227 -13.68 -10.99 12.29
CA LEU A 227 -12.33 -10.88 11.79
C LEU A 227 -11.34 -10.96 12.95
N VAL A 228 -10.55 -12.04 13.00
CA VAL A 228 -9.38 -12.05 13.88
C VAL A 228 -8.30 -11.15 13.30
N HIS A 229 -7.78 -10.24 14.11
CA HIS A 229 -6.69 -9.37 13.73
C HIS A 229 -5.35 -10.11 13.90
N ILE A 230 -4.57 -10.16 12.82
CA ILE A 230 -3.26 -10.82 12.78
C ILE A 230 -2.21 -9.75 12.50
N SER A 231 -1.56 -9.30 13.57
CA SER A 231 -0.45 -8.36 13.52
C SER A 231 0.83 -9.04 13.04
N ALA A 232 1.70 -8.29 12.36
CA ALA A 232 2.99 -8.82 11.91
C ALA A 232 3.96 -9.13 13.06
N LEU A 233 3.74 -8.50 14.22
CA LEU A 233 4.54 -8.62 15.44
C LEU A 233 6.05 -8.43 15.22
N SER A 234 6.44 -7.76 14.13
CA SER A 234 7.82 -7.41 13.82
C SER A 234 8.38 -6.36 14.79
N PRO A 235 9.71 -6.13 14.81
CA PRO A 235 10.31 -5.05 15.61
C PRO A 235 9.73 -3.65 15.35
N THR A 236 9.15 -3.43 14.17
CA THR A 236 8.55 -2.16 13.75
C THR A 236 7.02 -2.12 13.92
N THR A 237 6.42 -3.17 14.50
CA THR A 237 4.98 -3.19 14.76
C THR A 237 4.63 -2.13 15.81
N ARG A 238 3.61 -1.31 15.52
CA ARG A 238 3.10 -0.31 16.46
C ARG A 238 2.36 -0.99 17.61
N HIS A 239 2.47 -0.47 18.82
CA HIS A 239 1.76 -1.00 19.99
C HIS A 239 0.25 -1.15 19.76
N THR A 240 -0.40 -0.13 19.19
CA THR A 240 -1.84 -0.16 18.86
C THR A 240 -2.25 -1.26 17.88
N HIS A 241 -1.30 -1.78 17.09
CA HIS A 241 -1.51 -2.94 16.24
C HIS A 241 -1.23 -4.24 16.97
N ALA A 242 -0.17 -4.29 17.79
CA ALA A 242 0.20 -5.48 18.55
C ALA A 242 -0.92 -5.91 19.51
N VAL A 243 -1.49 -4.98 20.28
CA VAL A 243 -2.55 -5.29 21.25
C VAL A 243 -3.84 -5.83 20.64
N ARG A 244 -4.09 -5.58 19.34
CA ARG A 244 -5.24 -6.15 18.62
C ARG A 244 -5.01 -7.59 18.20
N HIS A 245 -3.77 -8.08 18.21
CA HIS A 245 -3.44 -9.43 17.77
C HIS A 245 -4.30 -10.48 18.50
N ALA A 246 -4.79 -11.47 17.77
CA ALA A 246 -5.67 -12.53 18.29
C ALA A 246 -7.03 -12.08 18.86
N HIS A 247 -7.41 -10.81 18.70
CA HIS A 247 -8.74 -10.32 19.05
C HIS A 247 -9.66 -10.32 17.83
N LEU A 248 -10.95 -10.51 18.10
CA LEU A 248 -12.01 -10.58 17.10
C LEU A 248 -12.72 -9.22 17.01
N TYR A 249 -13.04 -8.83 15.79
CA TYR A 249 -13.73 -7.59 15.49
C TYR A 249 -14.72 -7.80 14.35
N THR A 250 -15.76 -6.99 14.30
CA THR A 250 -16.65 -6.89 13.15
C THR A 250 -15.96 -6.22 11.96
N ASN A 251 -16.51 -6.37 10.75
CA ASN A 251 -16.01 -5.64 9.57
C ASN A 251 -16.03 -4.12 9.80
N GLU A 252 -17.07 -3.60 10.44
CA GLU A 252 -17.22 -2.18 10.71
C GLU A 252 -16.15 -1.65 11.67
N GLU A 253 -15.91 -2.34 12.80
CA GLU A 253 -14.85 -1.97 13.75
C GLU A 253 -13.46 -1.98 13.12
N VAL A 254 -13.20 -2.93 12.21
CA VAL A 254 -11.94 -2.99 11.47
C VAL A 254 -11.81 -1.80 10.52
N ARG A 255 -12.86 -1.49 9.76
CA ARG A 255 -12.87 -0.36 8.81
C ARG A 255 -12.69 0.97 9.53
N ASP A 256 -13.43 1.19 10.61
CA ASP A 256 -13.34 2.38 11.45
C ASP A 256 -11.92 2.54 12.01
N TRP A 257 -11.36 1.47 12.58
CA TRP A 257 -10.02 1.51 13.15
C TRP A 257 -8.95 1.85 12.11
N TYR A 258 -9.01 1.28 10.90
CA TYR A 258 -8.05 1.59 9.83
C TYR A 258 -8.21 2.99 9.24
N SER A 259 -9.35 3.65 9.46
CA SER A 259 -9.61 5.03 9.01
C SER A 259 -8.96 6.09 9.92
N LYS A 260 -8.59 5.71 11.16
CA LYS A 260 -8.07 6.62 12.20
C LYS A 260 -6.54 6.53 12.32
N ASP A 261 -5.92 7.60 12.81
CA ASP A 261 -4.53 7.68 13.29
C ASP A 261 -3.43 7.13 12.35
N GLY A 262 -3.71 7.07 11.04
CA GLY A 262 -2.82 6.45 10.06
C GLY A 262 -2.59 4.95 10.30
N ASN A 263 -3.54 4.24 10.93
CA ASN A 263 -3.44 2.80 11.19
C ASN A 263 -3.28 1.98 9.90
N SER A 264 -3.86 2.44 8.78
CA SER A 264 -3.70 1.78 7.48
C SER A 264 -2.30 1.92 6.87
N ILE A 265 -1.58 2.98 7.23
CA ILE A 265 -0.33 3.41 6.59
C ILE A 265 0.83 2.50 6.97
N ASN A 266 1.55 2.00 5.96
CA ASN A 266 2.75 1.17 6.12
C ASN A 266 2.56 0.00 7.11
N CYS A 267 1.36 -0.57 7.13
CA CYS A 267 0.95 -1.59 8.09
C CYS A 267 0.89 -2.96 7.42
N LYS A 268 1.60 -3.95 7.98
CA LYS A 268 1.60 -5.35 7.51
C LYS A 268 0.54 -6.24 8.16
N CYS A 269 -0.36 -5.68 8.96
CA CYS A 269 -1.38 -6.48 9.66
C CYS A 269 -2.45 -6.94 8.67
N SER A 270 -3.00 -8.13 8.91
CA SER A 270 -4.04 -8.77 8.10
C SER A 270 -5.21 -9.16 8.98
N GLN A 271 -6.36 -9.39 8.36
CA GLN A 271 -7.57 -9.87 9.02
C GLN A 271 -7.94 -11.22 8.43
N GLN A 272 -8.35 -12.14 9.29
CA GLN A 272 -8.79 -13.47 8.88
C GLN A 272 -10.21 -13.71 9.37
N SER A 273 -11.08 -14.12 8.47
CA SER A 273 -12.47 -14.45 8.79
C SER A 273 -12.56 -15.73 9.59
N VAL A 274 -13.28 -15.66 10.69
CA VAL A 274 -13.54 -16.75 11.65
C VAL A 274 -15.04 -16.90 11.77
N LEU A 275 -15.55 -18.11 11.54
CA LEU A 275 -16.96 -18.41 11.80
C LEU A 275 -17.22 -18.40 13.31
N VAL A 276 -18.31 -17.77 13.72
CA VAL A 276 -18.72 -17.66 15.12
C VAL A 276 -20.14 -18.17 15.34
N ASP A 277 -20.40 -18.61 16.56
CA ASP A 277 -21.74 -19.00 17.01
C ASP A 277 -22.65 -17.77 17.25
N ALA A 278 -23.85 -18.00 17.78
CA ALA A 278 -24.80 -16.93 18.08
C ALA A 278 -24.34 -15.97 19.19
N ASP A 279 -23.46 -16.43 20.08
CA ASP A 279 -22.86 -15.64 21.17
C ASP A 279 -21.60 -14.88 20.71
N GLY A 280 -21.17 -15.06 19.45
CA GLY A 280 -19.95 -14.48 18.91
C GLY A 280 -18.67 -15.25 19.28
N LYS A 281 -18.78 -16.47 19.80
CA LYS A 281 -17.61 -17.31 20.11
C LYS A 281 -17.14 -18.03 18.85
N PRO A 282 -15.82 -18.13 18.60
CA PRO A 282 -15.28 -18.89 17.49
C PRO A 282 -15.71 -20.35 17.51
N GLU A 283 -16.16 -20.86 16.36
CA GLU A 283 -16.39 -22.29 16.15
C GLU A 283 -15.07 -23.09 16.29
N TYR A 284 -13.93 -22.44 16.09
CA TYR A 284 -12.58 -23.00 16.23
C TYR A 284 -11.72 -22.21 17.23
N PRO A 285 -11.96 -22.34 18.54
CA PRO A 285 -11.27 -21.54 19.56
C PRO A 285 -9.75 -21.78 19.58
N ASP A 286 -9.29 -22.99 19.23
CA ASP A 286 -7.88 -23.34 19.16
C ASP A 286 -7.07 -22.44 18.21
N THR A 287 -7.71 -21.92 17.16
CA THR A 287 -7.08 -20.95 16.24
C THR A 287 -6.68 -19.68 17.00
N ILE A 288 -7.58 -19.18 17.84
CA ILE A 288 -7.34 -17.98 18.64
C ILE A 288 -6.30 -18.28 19.72
N THR A 289 -6.37 -19.46 20.35
CA THR A 289 -5.37 -19.92 21.33
C THR A 289 -3.97 -19.93 20.72
N LYS A 290 -3.81 -20.44 19.49
CA LYS A 290 -2.52 -20.45 18.77
C LYS A 290 -1.98 -19.04 18.51
N LEU A 291 -2.83 -18.11 18.08
CA LEU A 291 -2.43 -16.71 17.87
C LEU A 291 -2.04 -16.02 19.20
N LYS A 292 -2.74 -16.32 20.29
CA LYS A 292 -2.35 -15.83 21.63
C LYS A 292 -1.00 -16.38 22.09
N GLN A 293 -0.69 -17.64 21.78
CA GLN A 293 0.62 -18.22 22.06
C GLN A 293 1.73 -17.55 21.24
N GLU A 294 1.48 -17.30 19.95
CA GLU A 294 2.40 -16.55 19.08
C GLU A 294 2.68 -15.15 19.65
N TYR A 295 1.64 -14.44 20.08
CA TYR A 295 1.79 -13.14 20.72
C TYR A 295 2.75 -13.19 21.93
N LYS A 296 2.55 -14.15 22.84
CA LYS A 296 3.42 -14.33 24.01
C LYS A 296 4.87 -14.66 23.62
N SER A 297 5.06 -15.52 22.62
CA SER A 297 6.39 -15.86 22.10
C SER A 297 7.11 -14.64 21.55
N MET A 298 6.40 -13.83 20.76
CA MET A 298 6.96 -12.60 20.17
C MET A 298 7.17 -11.51 21.23
N GLN A 299 6.33 -11.45 22.26
CA GLN A 299 6.50 -10.53 23.40
C GLN A 299 7.80 -10.83 24.15
N ALA A 300 8.14 -12.11 24.32
CA ALA A 300 9.40 -12.53 24.95
C ALA A 300 10.67 -12.13 24.16
N SER A 301 10.52 -11.66 22.91
CA SER A 301 11.64 -11.18 22.08
C SER A 301 12.10 -9.76 22.43
N GLY A 302 11.43 -9.07 23.37
CA GLY A 302 11.87 -7.76 23.87
C GLY A 302 11.70 -6.60 22.88
N TYR A 303 10.70 -6.67 21.99
CA TYR A 303 10.42 -5.57 21.07
C TYR A 303 9.78 -4.38 21.79
N ALA A 304 9.97 -3.16 21.28
CA ALA A 304 9.45 -1.94 21.90
C ALA A 304 7.92 -1.92 22.10
N TRP A 305 7.17 -2.72 21.32
CA TRP A 305 5.71 -2.86 21.50
C TRP A 305 5.34 -3.83 22.64
N ALA A 306 6.28 -4.63 23.15
CA ALA A 306 6.08 -5.61 24.21
C ALA A 306 6.16 -5.01 25.62
N GLU A 307 6.74 -3.81 25.76
CA GLU A 307 7.11 -3.16 27.03
C GLU A 307 6.03 -2.23 27.62
N LYS A 308 4.77 -2.32 27.16
CA LYS A 308 3.67 -1.44 27.59
C LYS A 308 2.44 -2.20 28.04
#